data_AF-A0A7X9A0Z7-F1
#
_entry.id   AF-A0A7X9A0Z7-F1
#
_cell.length_a   1.000
_cell.length_b   1.000
_cell.length_c   1.000
_cell.angle_alpha   90.00
_cell.angle_beta   90.00
_cell.angle_gamma   90.00
#
_symmetry.space_group_name_H-M   'P 1'
#
loop_
_entity.id
_entity.type
_entity.pdbx_description
1 polymer ?
#
loop_
_entity_poly.entity_id
_entity_poly.type
_entity_poly.pdbx_seq_one_letter_code
_entity_poly.pdbx_strand_id
1 'polypeptide(L)'
;MTADNRFDIQLGDILSIPMMQGAEVLAGEKGLHNSIVSVNVIEVPDIVDWVRPGEFLLTTAYTFSDDISALERMIPELKNKKVCGIGIKTHRYITEVPARVLSIANEIDFPIISIPVDVPYGDLIKAIFNKIIGEQTRTLKQIFDFNNRVRDIMLRHGGMKAIAEQIYQISRSPVVICDEVFRDSYFYCPDPKKEAQIVDDYNRLIANVFSRAPSVEPDVTGRSARVGNTKIIRYSIPIYYDNMRYGVIYLWDTNHMIRQRDLFVLESATSLIALDILNRITLVDRENVHRSTFLEKLLSSDEKEQENAIENADYYL
;
A
#
# COMPACT_ATOMS: atom_id res chain seq x y z
N MET A 1 3.03 11.25 -7.00
CA MET A 1 3.69 10.00 -7.44
C MET A 1 2.68 9.25 -8.30
N THR A 2 3.04 8.86 -9.52
CA THR A 2 2.15 8.10 -10.41
C THR A 2 1.81 6.73 -9.81
N ALA A 3 0.61 6.23 -10.08
CA ALA A 3 0.04 5.02 -9.47
C ALA A 3 0.79 3.71 -9.77
N ASP A 4 1.78 3.74 -10.65
CA ASP A 4 2.37 2.58 -11.34
C ASP A 4 3.40 1.79 -10.52
N ASN A 5 3.90 2.34 -9.41
CA ASN A 5 5.09 1.81 -8.71
C ASN A 5 4.77 1.08 -7.38
N ARG A 6 3.49 0.76 -7.12
CA ARG A 6 2.99 0.39 -5.76
C ARG A 6 3.04 -1.12 -5.45
N PHE A 7 3.35 -1.97 -6.42
CA PHE A 7 3.43 -3.44 -6.28
C PHE A 7 4.76 -4.03 -6.78
N ASP A 8 5.77 -3.16 -6.89
CA ASP A 8 7.01 -3.50 -7.55
C ASP A 8 7.83 -4.45 -6.68
N ILE A 9 8.09 -5.64 -7.21
CA ILE A 9 9.12 -6.51 -6.67
C ILE A 9 10.46 -5.84 -6.96
N GLN A 10 11.34 -5.80 -5.97
CA GLN A 10 12.70 -5.30 -6.18
C GLN A 10 13.58 -6.41 -6.73
N LEU A 11 14.58 -6.06 -7.53
CA LEU A 11 15.54 -7.04 -8.02
C LEU A 11 16.21 -7.81 -6.87
N GLY A 12 16.44 -7.19 -5.72
CA GLY A 12 16.96 -7.88 -4.54
C GLY A 12 16.06 -9.04 -4.06
N ASP A 13 14.74 -8.96 -4.27
CA ASP A 13 13.81 -9.99 -3.82
C ASP A 13 13.97 -11.32 -4.57
N ILE A 14 14.48 -11.30 -5.81
CA ILE A 14 14.68 -12.54 -6.58
C ILE A 14 15.82 -13.39 -6.00
N LEU A 15 16.76 -12.79 -5.25
CA LEU A 15 17.83 -13.52 -4.56
C LEU A 15 17.32 -14.47 -3.48
N SER A 16 16.09 -14.25 -3.00
CA SER A 16 15.43 -15.15 -2.04
C SER A 16 14.80 -16.40 -2.67
N ILE A 17 14.80 -16.50 -4.01
CA ILE A 17 14.28 -17.68 -4.71
C ILE A 17 15.25 -18.84 -4.46
N PRO A 18 14.76 -20.06 -4.12
CA PRO A 18 15.65 -21.20 -3.84
C PRO A 18 16.63 -21.52 -4.98
N MET A 19 16.23 -21.33 -6.23
CA MET A 19 17.09 -21.50 -7.41
C MET A 19 18.23 -20.46 -7.51
N MET A 20 18.13 -19.35 -6.79
CA MET A 20 19.19 -18.33 -6.70
C MET A 20 20.13 -18.59 -5.51
N GLN A 21 20.00 -19.73 -4.82
CA GLN A 21 20.95 -20.12 -3.78
C GLN A 21 22.35 -20.28 -4.39
N GLY A 22 23.31 -19.53 -3.86
CA GLY A 22 24.68 -19.47 -4.40
C GLY A 22 24.87 -18.40 -5.50
N ALA A 23 23.84 -17.61 -5.83
CA ALA A 23 24.00 -16.40 -6.61
C ALA A 23 24.73 -15.32 -5.79
N GLU A 24 25.61 -14.56 -6.42
CA GLU A 24 26.36 -13.47 -5.80
C GLU A 24 26.14 -12.17 -6.57
N VAL A 25 26.03 -11.06 -5.85
CA VAL A 25 25.97 -9.73 -6.45
C VAL A 25 27.41 -9.29 -6.74
N LEU A 26 27.80 -9.32 -8.01
CA LEU A 26 29.16 -9.01 -8.45
C LEU A 26 29.44 -7.51 -8.51
N ALA A 27 28.42 -6.69 -8.82
CA ALA A 27 28.51 -5.24 -8.88
C ALA A 27 27.13 -4.58 -8.79
N GLY A 28 27.11 -3.28 -8.54
CA GLY A 28 25.93 -2.42 -8.62
C GLY A 28 24.89 -2.71 -7.54
N GLU A 29 25.32 -3.14 -6.34
CA GLU A 29 24.44 -3.54 -5.22
C GLU A 29 23.37 -2.49 -4.90
N LYS A 30 23.72 -1.20 -4.98
CA LYS A 30 22.75 -0.13 -4.77
C LYS A 30 21.58 -0.22 -5.74
N GLY A 31 21.73 -0.75 -6.95
CA GLY A 31 20.64 -0.91 -7.90
C GLY A 31 19.67 -2.06 -7.59
N LEU A 32 19.88 -2.86 -6.55
CA LEU A 32 18.97 -3.97 -6.20
C LEU A 32 17.55 -3.50 -5.82
N HIS A 33 17.36 -2.23 -5.51
CA HIS A 33 16.03 -1.64 -5.25
C HIS A 33 15.24 -1.34 -6.54
N ASN A 34 15.84 -1.53 -7.73
CA ASN A 34 15.14 -1.34 -8.99
C ASN A 34 13.96 -2.33 -9.10
N SER A 35 12.85 -1.85 -9.64
CA SER A 35 11.67 -2.68 -9.92
C SER A 35 11.98 -3.72 -10.99
N ILE A 36 11.62 -4.98 -10.74
CA ILE A 36 11.62 -6.05 -11.73
C ILE A 36 10.20 -6.36 -12.17
N VAL A 37 9.97 -6.26 -13.48
CA VAL A 37 8.67 -6.46 -14.13
C VAL A 37 8.66 -7.73 -14.98
N SER A 38 9.78 -8.06 -15.60
CA SER A 38 9.92 -9.28 -16.40
C SER A 38 11.37 -9.77 -16.38
N VAL A 39 11.58 -10.93 -16.98
CA VAL A 39 12.90 -11.52 -17.21
C VAL A 39 13.00 -11.92 -18.68
N ASN A 40 14.16 -11.66 -19.29
CA ASN A 40 14.43 -11.99 -20.69
C ASN A 40 15.84 -12.59 -20.82
N VAL A 41 16.14 -13.24 -21.94
CA VAL A 41 17.44 -13.88 -22.21
C VAL A 41 18.13 -13.13 -23.36
N ILE A 42 19.41 -12.82 -23.18
CA ILE A 42 20.25 -12.26 -24.24
C ILE A 42 20.75 -13.40 -25.11
N GLU A 43 20.27 -13.45 -26.35
CA GLU A 43 20.74 -14.39 -27.38
C GLU A 43 21.59 -13.70 -28.45
N VAL A 44 21.38 -12.40 -28.68
CA VAL A 44 22.06 -11.60 -29.70
C VAL A 44 22.74 -10.35 -29.10
N PRO A 45 23.86 -9.86 -29.67
CA PRO A 45 24.61 -8.73 -29.11
C PRO A 45 23.85 -7.39 -29.18
N ASP A 46 22.90 -7.24 -30.11
CA ASP A 46 22.11 -6.04 -30.40
C ASP A 46 20.77 -5.99 -29.66
N ILE A 47 20.62 -6.76 -28.58
CA ILE A 47 19.38 -6.85 -27.79
C ILE A 47 18.91 -5.49 -27.25
N VAL A 48 19.80 -4.52 -27.09
CA VAL A 48 19.56 -3.19 -26.48
C VAL A 48 18.37 -2.44 -27.09
N ASP A 49 18.09 -2.64 -28.38
CA ASP A 49 16.95 -1.98 -29.03
C ASP A 49 15.59 -2.61 -28.69
N TRP A 50 15.60 -3.83 -28.16
CA TRP A 50 14.41 -4.65 -27.92
C TRP A 50 14.06 -4.80 -26.44
N VAL A 51 14.96 -4.39 -25.54
CA VAL A 51 14.74 -4.45 -24.09
C VAL A 51 13.68 -3.45 -23.64
N ARG A 52 12.99 -3.79 -22.56
CA ARG A 52 11.99 -2.93 -21.93
C ARG A 52 12.44 -2.41 -20.56
N PRO A 53 11.86 -1.32 -20.06
CA PRO A 53 12.04 -0.91 -18.68
C PRO A 53 11.63 -2.02 -17.71
N GLY A 54 12.45 -2.27 -16.68
CA GLY A 54 12.16 -3.25 -15.62
C GLY A 54 12.50 -4.71 -15.97
N GLU A 55 13.07 -4.98 -17.15
CA GLU A 55 13.53 -6.33 -17.49
C GLU A 55 14.81 -6.69 -16.72
N PHE A 56 14.88 -7.92 -16.22
CA PHE A 56 16.12 -8.54 -15.78
C PHE A 56 16.64 -9.44 -16.89
N LEU A 57 17.88 -9.22 -17.35
CA LEU A 57 18.43 -9.96 -18.48
C LEU A 57 19.29 -11.13 -18.02
N LEU A 58 19.09 -12.31 -18.59
CA LEU A 58 19.91 -13.49 -18.35
C LEU A 58 20.84 -13.73 -19.53
N THR A 59 22.11 -14.04 -19.28
CA THR A 59 23.06 -14.40 -20.35
C THR A 59 24.08 -15.42 -19.89
N THR A 60 24.50 -16.29 -20.80
CA THR A 60 25.67 -17.15 -20.60
C THR A 60 26.98 -16.45 -20.98
N ALA A 61 26.89 -15.18 -21.41
CA ALA A 61 27.95 -14.39 -22.01
C ALA A 61 28.61 -15.02 -23.25
N TYR A 62 28.02 -16.08 -23.82
CA TYR A 62 28.49 -16.71 -25.06
C TYR A 62 28.54 -15.71 -26.22
N THR A 63 27.50 -14.88 -26.34
CA THR A 63 27.38 -13.82 -27.34
C THR A 63 28.51 -12.77 -27.26
N PHE A 64 29.25 -12.73 -26.15
CA PHE A 64 30.35 -11.80 -25.90
C PHE A 64 31.71 -12.51 -25.82
N SER A 65 31.80 -13.82 -26.13
CA SER A 65 33.07 -14.57 -26.02
C SER A 65 34.15 -14.01 -26.96
N ASP A 66 33.75 -13.47 -28.10
CA ASP A 66 34.65 -12.97 -29.13
C ASP A 66 34.96 -11.46 -28.99
N ASP A 67 34.09 -10.70 -28.31
CA ASP A 67 34.30 -9.29 -27.95
C ASP A 67 33.72 -8.97 -26.58
N ILE A 68 34.52 -9.21 -25.54
CA ILE A 68 34.18 -8.87 -24.16
C ILE A 68 33.92 -7.37 -23.98
N SER A 69 34.57 -6.53 -24.79
CA SER A 69 34.38 -5.07 -24.77
C SER A 69 32.96 -4.65 -25.18
N ALA A 70 32.22 -5.53 -25.87
CA ALA A 70 30.80 -5.30 -26.15
C ALA A 70 29.96 -5.30 -24.87
N LEU A 71 30.28 -6.13 -23.88
CA LEU A 71 29.61 -6.12 -22.57
C LEU A 71 29.86 -4.79 -21.83
N GLU A 72 31.08 -4.25 -21.90
CA GLU A 72 31.42 -2.95 -21.32
C GLU A 72 30.57 -1.80 -21.89
N ARG A 73 30.33 -1.81 -23.20
CA ARG A 73 29.50 -0.80 -23.89
C ARG A 73 28.02 -0.99 -23.63
N MET A 74 27.56 -2.24 -23.53
CA MET A 74 26.14 -2.57 -23.38
C MET A 74 25.59 -2.18 -22.00
N ILE A 75 26.37 -2.33 -20.91
CA ILE A 75 25.90 -2.07 -19.54
C ILE A 75 25.32 -0.64 -19.36
N PRO A 76 26.02 0.45 -19.78
CA PRO A 76 25.45 1.80 -19.78
C PRO A 76 24.18 1.95 -20.61
N GLU A 77 24.11 1.30 -21.78
CA GLU A 77 22.94 1.39 -22.66
C GLU A 77 21.71 0.72 -22.05
N LEU A 78 21.88 -0.45 -21.42
CA LEU A 78 20.83 -1.15 -20.68
C LEU A 78 20.31 -0.30 -19.51
N LYS A 79 21.21 0.35 -18.76
CA LYS A 79 20.83 1.28 -17.70
C LYS A 79 19.98 2.44 -18.24
N ASN A 80 20.37 3.02 -19.37
CA ASN A 80 19.60 4.09 -20.03
C ASN A 80 18.20 3.64 -20.48
N LYS A 81 18.06 2.38 -20.89
CA LYS A 81 16.77 1.75 -21.22
C LYS A 81 15.96 1.33 -19.99
N LYS A 82 16.46 1.59 -18.77
CA LYS A 82 15.86 1.23 -17.48
C LYS A 82 15.73 -0.29 -17.26
N VAL A 83 16.62 -1.08 -17.84
CA VAL A 83 16.80 -2.49 -17.48
C VAL A 83 17.25 -2.56 -16.01
N CYS A 84 16.66 -3.47 -15.23
CA CYS A 84 16.84 -3.44 -13.78
C CYS A 84 18.16 -4.11 -13.33
N GLY A 85 18.71 -5.01 -14.14
CA GLY A 85 20.01 -5.64 -13.93
C GLY A 85 20.29 -6.77 -14.94
N ILE A 86 21.46 -7.41 -14.80
CA ILE A 86 21.85 -8.57 -15.61
C ILE A 86 22.33 -9.73 -14.74
N GLY A 87 21.86 -10.92 -15.06
CA GLY A 87 22.28 -12.20 -14.51
C GLY A 87 23.21 -12.92 -15.48
N ILE A 88 24.42 -13.23 -15.04
CA ILE A 88 25.45 -13.87 -15.86
C ILE A 88 25.79 -15.25 -15.29
N LYS A 89 25.63 -16.29 -16.11
CA LYS A 89 26.18 -17.62 -15.78
C LYS A 89 27.68 -17.66 -16.03
N THR A 90 28.46 -17.48 -14.97
CA THR A 90 29.91 -17.69 -14.99
C THR A 90 30.23 -19.19 -15.13
N HIS A 91 31.46 -19.52 -15.49
CA HIS A 91 32.00 -20.89 -15.62
C HIS A 91 31.44 -21.76 -16.75
N ARG A 92 30.64 -21.21 -17.68
CA ARG A 92 30.25 -21.92 -18.92
C ARG A 92 31.02 -21.45 -20.15
N TYR A 93 31.19 -20.13 -20.31
CA TYR A 93 31.91 -19.52 -21.44
C TYR A 93 32.89 -18.43 -21.00
N ILE A 94 32.55 -17.70 -19.93
CA ILE A 94 33.49 -16.82 -19.24
C ILE A 94 33.77 -17.38 -17.85
N THR A 95 35.02 -17.42 -17.42
CA THR A 95 35.37 -17.86 -16.07
C THR A 95 34.94 -16.82 -15.04
N GLU A 96 35.19 -15.54 -15.32
CA GLU A 96 34.87 -14.41 -14.46
C GLU A 96 34.43 -13.21 -15.31
N VAL A 97 33.63 -12.32 -14.73
CA VAL A 97 33.25 -11.05 -15.36
C VAL A 97 34.44 -10.09 -15.26
N PRO A 98 34.87 -9.42 -16.35
CA PRO A 98 36.03 -8.53 -16.31
C PRO A 98 35.89 -7.43 -15.28
N ALA A 99 36.98 -7.13 -14.57
CA ALA A 99 37.00 -6.09 -13.52
C ALA A 99 36.51 -4.73 -14.02
N ARG A 100 36.80 -4.38 -15.29
CA ARG A 100 36.36 -3.12 -15.89
C ARG A 100 34.83 -3.03 -16.02
N VAL A 101 34.16 -4.12 -16.41
CA VAL A 101 32.69 -4.23 -16.46
C VAL A 101 32.10 -4.02 -15.06
N LEU A 102 32.68 -4.67 -14.05
CA LEU A 102 32.23 -4.55 -12.65
C LEU A 102 32.39 -3.12 -12.13
N SER A 103 33.50 -2.45 -12.44
CA SER A 103 33.71 -1.04 -12.07
C SER A 103 32.66 -0.12 -12.69
N ILE A 104 32.39 -0.25 -13.99
CA ILE A 104 31.36 0.55 -14.68
C ILE A 104 29.99 0.32 -14.04
N ALA A 105 29.63 -0.94 -13.80
CA ALA A 105 28.37 -1.32 -13.18
C ALA A 105 28.20 -0.74 -11.77
N ASN A 106 29.27 -0.70 -10.97
CA ASN A 106 29.28 -0.04 -9.66
C ASN A 106 29.12 1.48 -9.77
N GLU A 107 29.77 2.13 -10.74
CA GLU A 107 29.68 3.59 -10.93
C GLU A 107 28.26 4.04 -11.28
N ILE A 108 27.50 3.23 -12.03
CA ILE A 108 26.15 3.57 -12.49
C ILE A 108 25.02 2.86 -11.71
N ASP A 109 25.37 2.19 -10.60
CA ASP A 109 24.45 1.38 -9.80
C ASP A 109 23.61 0.42 -10.65
N PHE A 110 24.26 -0.33 -11.55
CA PHE A 110 23.63 -1.36 -12.40
C PHE A 110 23.98 -2.76 -11.87
N PRO A 111 23.01 -3.49 -11.32
CA PRO A 111 23.26 -4.80 -10.73
C PRO A 111 23.77 -5.83 -11.74
N ILE A 112 24.90 -6.47 -11.42
CA ILE A 112 25.39 -7.67 -12.09
C ILE A 112 25.35 -8.80 -11.06
N ILE A 113 24.63 -9.87 -11.38
CA ILE A 113 24.42 -11.02 -10.49
C ILE A 113 24.98 -12.28 -11.14
N SER A 114 25.79 -13.06 -10.42
CA SER A 114 26.19 -14.38 -10.88
C SER A 114 25.01 -15.35 -10.74
N ILE A 115 24.74 -16.10 -11.80
CA ILE A 115 23.67 -17.11 -11.81
C ILE A 115 24.30 -18.48 -11.65
N PRO A 116 23.83 -19.32 -10.69
CA PRO A 116 24.36 -20.66 -10.52
C PRO A 116 24.30 -21.48 -11.82
N VAL A 117 25.38 -22.20 -12.12
CA VAL A 117 25.58 -22.89 -13.40
C VAL A 117 24.50 -23.94 -13.66
N ASP A 118 24.06 -24.60 -12.59
CA ASP A 118 23.21 -25.79 -12.62
C ASP A 118 21.73 -25.46 -12.86
N VAL A 119 21.36 -24.17 -12.81
CA VAL A 119 19.96 -23.72 -12.81
C VAL A 119 19.44 -23.51 -14.24
N PRO A 120 18.47 -24.29 -14.74
CA PRO A 120 17.94 -24.07 -16.09
C PRO A 120 17.25 -22.71 -16.21
N TYR A 121 17.49 -21.95 -17.28
CA TYR A 121 16.87 -20.63 -17.46
C TYR A 121 15.35 -20.69 -17.51
N GLY A 122 14.77 -21.70 -18.17
CA GLY A 122 13.30 -21.85 -18.21
C GLY A 122 12.69 -21.96 -16.81
N ASP A 123 13.35 -22.71 -15.90
CA ASP A 123 12.90 -22.88 -14.53
C ASP A 123 13.10 -21.61 -13.70
N LEU A 124 14.26 -20.94 -13.86
CA LEU A 124 14.53 -19.66 -13.20
C LEU A 124 13.55 -18.57 -13.63
N ILE A 125 13.29 -18.47 -14.93
CA ILE A 125 12.32 -17.52 -15.50
C ILE A 125 10.93 -17.77 -14.90
N LYS A 126 10.49 -19.03 -14.87
CA LYS A 126 9.22 -19.41 -14.27
C LYS A 126 9.17 -19.08 -12.78
N ALA A 127 10.25 -19.32 -12.04
CA ALA A 127 10.34 -19.02 -10.61
C ALA A 127 10.28 -17.50 -10.34
N ILE A 128 10.97 -16.69 -11.14
CA ILE A 128 10.93 -15.22 -11.07
C ILE A 128 9.52 -14.72 -11.39
N PHE A 129 8.89 -15.19 -12.48
CA PHE A 129 7.51 -14.81 -12.79
C PHE A 129 6.53 -15.21 -11.69
N ASN A 130 6.66 -16.41 -11.11
CA ASN A 130 5.83 -16.83 -9.98
C ASN A 130 6.03 -15.93 -8.76
N LYS A 131 7.24 -15.43 -8.51
CA LYS A 131 7.52 -14.45 -7.46
C LYS A 131 6.76 -13.14 -7.75
N ILE A 132 6.93 -12.59 -8.95
CA ILE A 132 6.29 -11.34 -9.42
C ILE A 132 4.75 -11.43 -9.32
N ILE A 133 4.17 -12.46 -9.94
CA ILE A 133 2.70 -12.67 -9.98
C ILE A 133 2.17 -13.05 -8.59
N GLY A 134 2.94 -13.82 -7.82
CA GLY A 134 2.56 -14.29 -6.49
C GLY A 134 2.33 -13.14 -5.50
N GLU A 135 3.21 -12.15 -5.47
CA GLU A 135 3.04 -10.97 -4.59
C GLU A 135 1.88 -10.08 -5.03
N GLN A 136 1.66 -9.93 -6.35
CA GLN A 136 0.49 -9.21 -6.88
C GLN A 136 -0.81 -9.91 -6.46
N THR A 137 -0.89 -11.23 -6.63
CA THR A 137 -2.05 -12.04 -6.24
C THR A 137 -2.30 -11.97 -4.73
N ARG A 138 -1.24 -12.02 -3.92
CA ARG A 138 -1.34 -11.90 -2.47
C ARG A 138 -1.93 -10.56 -2.04
N THR A 139 -1.50 -9.47 -2.68
CA THR A 139 -1.99 -8.13 -2.35
C THR A 139 -3.46 -7.97 -2.74
N LEU A 140 -3.86 -8.44 -3.93
CA LEU A 140 -5.27 -8.46 -4.34
C LEU A 140 -6.15 -9.26 -3.38
N LYS A 141 -5.65 -10.42 -2.92
CA LYS A 141 -6.35 -11.21 -1.91
C LYS A 141 -6.49 -10.45 -0.59
N GLN A 142 -5.45 -9.75 -0.13
CA GLN A 142 -5.51 -8.95 1.10
C GLN A 142 -6.55 -7.83 1.01
N ILE A 143 -6.63 -7.14 -0.13
CA ILE A 143 -7.66 -6.12 -0.40
C ILE A 143 -9.05 -6.73 -0.33
N PHE A 144 -9.27 -7.85 -1.04
CA PHE A 144 -10.55 -8.54 -1.05
C PHE A 144 -10.97 -8.99 0.36
N ASP A 145 -10.07 -9.64 1.10
CA ASP A 145 -10.31 -10.12 2.45
C ASP A 145 -10.58 -8.96 3.43
N PHE A 146 -9.90 -7.82 3.27
CA PHE A 146 -10.13 -6.64 4.09
C PHE A 146 -11.48 -5.98 3.77
N ASN A 147 -11.77 -5.72 2.49
CA ASN A 147 -13.03 -5.11 2.06
C ASN A 147 -14.25 -5.97 2.46
N ASN A 148 -14.14 -7.29 2.37
CA ASN A 148 -15.21 -8.18 2.84
C ASN A 148 -15.45 -8.09 4.35
N ARG A 149 -14.38 -8.01 5.16
CA ARG A 149 -14.53 -7.83 6.61
C ARG A 149 -15.16 -6.50 6.98
N VAL A 150 -14.76 -5.41 6.30
CA VAL A 150 -15.39 -4.09 6.48
C VAL A 150 -16.87 -4.16 6.10
N ARG A 151 -17.20 -4.75 4.95
CA ARG A 151 -18.59 -4.96 4.51
C ARG A 151 -19.41 -5.77 5.52
N ASP A 152 -18.86 -6.87 6.05
CA ASP A 152 -19.56 -7.70 7.04
C ASP A 152 -19.83 -6.94 8.35
N ILE A 153 -18.90 -6.08 8.77
CA ILE A 153 -19.10 -5.19 9.93
C ILE A 153 -20.25 -4.22 9.67
N MET A 154 -20.29 -3.60 8.49
CA MET A 154 -21.36 -2.67 8.10
C MET A 154 -22.73 -3.38 8.07
N LEU A 155 -22.81 -4.57 7.44
CA LEU A 155 -24.06 -5.34 7.36
C LEU A 155 -24.59 -5.77 8.73
N ARG A 156 -23.70 -6.00 9.70
CA ARG A 156 -24.05 -6.35 11.08
C ARG A 156 -24.23 -5.14 11.99
N HIS A 157 -24.12 -3.92 11.47
CA HIS A 157 -24.16 -2.68 12.25
C HIS A 157 -23.12 -2.67 13.39
N GLY A 158 -21.94 -3.28 13.17
CA GLY A 158 -20.87 -3.38 14.17
C GLY A 158 -20.19 -2.05 14.49
N GLY A 159 -20.44 -1.02 13.68
CA GLY A 159 -19.99 0.36 13.91
C GLY A 159 -18.51 0.60 13.62
N MET A 160 -18.13 1.88 13.63
CA MET A 160 -16.78 2.34 13.27
C MET A 160 -15.67 1.80 14.17
N LYS A 161 -15.96 1.50 15.43
CA LYS A 161 -14.97 0.93 16.36
C LYS A 161 -14.49 -0.46 15.90
N ALA A 162 -15.40 -1.29 15.38
CA ALA A 162 -15.05 -2.59 14.83
C ALA A 162 -14.20 -2.47 13.55
N ILE A 163 -14.45 -1.43 12.73
CA ILE A 163 -13.61 -1.13 11.56
C ILE A 163 -12.22 -0.69 12.01
N ALA A 164 -12.11 0.19 13.00
CA ALA A 164 -10.82 0.62 13.55
C ALA A 164 -10.00 -0.57 14.10
N GLU A 165 -10.67 -1.55 14.71
CA GLU A 165 -10.05 -2.82 15.11
C GLU A 165 -9.50 -3.61 13.92
N GLN A 166 -10.24 -3.74 12.82
CA GLN A 166 -9.75 -4.44 11.63
C GLN A 166 -8.55 -3.74 11.01
N ILE A 167 -8.57 -2.40 10.97
CA ILE A 167 -7.43 -1.59 10.50
C ILE A 167 -6.20 -1.84 11.37
N TYR A 168 -6.37 -1.96 12.69
CA TYR A 168 -5.27 -2.31 13.61
C TYR A 168 -4.70 -3.70 13.34
N GLN A 169 -5.53 -4.70 13.01
CA GLN A 169 -5.03 -6.05 12.73
C GLN A 169 -4.06 -6.10 11.54
N ILE A 170 -4.22 -5.21 10.57
CA ILE A 170 -3.33 -5.06 9.41
C ILE A 170 -2.12 -4.20 9.75
N SER A 171 -2.36 -2.98 10.26
CA SER A 171 -1.31 -1.97 10.47
C SER A 171 -0.45 -2.22 11.72
N ARG A 172 -0.95 -3.02 12.68
CA ARG A 172 -0.35 -3.24 14.01
C ARG A 172 0.01 -1.94 14.73
N SER A 173 -0.78 -0.90 14.46
CA SER A 173 -0.51 0.48 14.86
C SER A 173 -1.79 1.15 15.33
N PRO A 174 -1.75 2.02 16.37
CA PRO A 174 -2.91 2.74 16.84
C PRO A 174 -3.67 3.44 15.71
N VAL A 175 -5.01 3.34 15.77
CA VAL A 175 -5.91 3.82 14.72
C VAL A 175 -6.91 4.80 15.31
N VAL A 176 -7.16 5.89 14.57
CA VAL A 176 -8.30 6.78 14.83
C VAL A 176 -9.06 7.00 13.53
N ILE A 177 -10.34 6.68 13.51
CA ILE A 177 -11.24 7.07 12.43
C ILE A 177 -11.93 8.36 12.88
N CYS A 178 -11.67 9.46 12.18
CA CYS A 178 -12.36 10.73 12.36
C CYS A 178 -13.51 10.80 11.36
N ASP A 179 -14.73 10.89 11.88
CA ASP A 179 -15.95 11.15 11.13
C ASP A 179 -16.23 12.65 11.19
N GLU A 180 -16.01 13.36 10.09
CA GLU A 180 -16.16 14.81 10.05
C GLU A 180 -17.62 15.25 9.90
N VAL A 181 -18.50 14.34 9.46
CA VAL A 181 -19.93 14.62 9.32
C VAL A 181 -20.58 14.68 10.71
N PHE A 182 -20.37 13.64 11.51
CA PHE A 182 -20.94 13.55 12.86
C PHE A 182 -20.02 14.14 13.94
N ARG A 183 -18.80 14.54 13.57
CA ARG A 183 -17.73 15.00 14.48
C ARG A 183 -17.38 13.97 15.55
N ASP A 184 -17.54 12.70 15.21
CA ASP A 184 -17.19 11.56 16.06
C ASP A 184 -15.75 11.12 15.82
N SER A 185 -15.14 10.49 16.81
CA SER A 185 -13.79 9.94 16.70
C SER A 185 -13.74 8.55 17.32
N TYR A 186 -13.31 7.56 16.53
CA TYR A 186 -13.31 6.16 16.92
C TYR A 186 -11.88 5.66 17.06
N PHE A 187 -11.48 5.44 18.31
CA PHE A 187 -10.12 5.01 18.67
C PHE A 187 -10.05 3.49 18.79
N TYR A 188 -8.95 2.93 18.34
CA TYR A 188 -8.57 1.56 18.67
C TYR A 188 -7.07 1.43 18.91
N CYS A 189 -6.70 1.07 20.13
CA CYS A 189 -5.37 0.62 20.51
C CYS A 189 -5.49 -0.35 21.69
N PRO A 190 -4.97 -1.58 21.61
CA PRO A 190 -5.06 -2.53 22.71
C PRO A 190 -4.11 -2.20 23.88
N ASP A 191 -3.15 -1.30 23.70
CA ASP A 191 -2.22 -0.85 24.75
C ASP A 191 -2.71 0.48 25.34
N PRO A 192 -3.21 0.51 26.59
CA PRO A 192 -3.78 1.71 27.20
C PRO A 192 -2.78 2.85 27.36
N LYS A 193 -1.49 2.55 27.52
CA LYS A 193 -0.45 3.59 27.65
C LYS A 193 -0.20 4.26 26.31
N LYS A 194 -0.12 3.47 25.23
CA LYS A 194 -0.02 4.02 23.87
C LYS A 194 -1.29 4.79 23.53
N GLU A 195 -2.47 4.27 23.83
CA GLU A 195 -3.75 4.93 23.60
C GLU A 195 -3.77 6.34 24.19
N ALA A 196 -3.43 6.50 25.47
CA ALA A 196 -3.41 7.82 26.12
C ALA A 196 -2.48 8.83 25.42
N GLN A 197 -1.30 8.38 24.97
CA GLN A 197 -0.36 9.25 24.26
C GLN A 197 -0.86 9.63 22.85
N ILE A 198 -1.54 8.71 22.17
CA ILE A 198 -2.14 8.96 20.85
C ILE A 198 -3.34 9.89 20.96
N VAL A 199 -4.19 9.73 21.97
CA VAL A 199 -5.33 10.62 22.23
C VAL A 199 -4.86 12.06 22.46
N ASP A 200 -3.79 12.26 23.24
CA ASP A 200 -3.19 13.58 23.44
C ASP A 200 -2.67 14.20 22.13
N ASP A 201 -1.94 13.42 21.32
CA ASP A 201 -1.46 13.88 20.02
C ASP A 201 -2.61 14.17 19.03
N TYR A 202 -3.65 13.35 19.03
CA TYR A 202 -4.84 13.54 18.22
C TYR A 202 -5.60 14.82 18.60
N ASN A 203 -5.78 15.08 19.89
CA ASN A 203 -6.43 16.31 20.36
C ASN A 203 -5.64 17.56 19.91
N ARG A 204 -4.31 17.51 19.97
CA ARG A 204 -3.45 18.58 19.40
C ARG A 204 -3.61 18.70 17.89
N LEU A 205 -3.70 17.58 17.17
CA LEU A 205 -3.89 17.58 15.72
C LEU A 205 -5.20 18.28 15.34
N ILE A 206 -6.31 17.85 15.94
CA ILE A 206 -7.64 18.35 15.62
C ILE A 206 -7.81 19.82 16.03
N ALA A 207 -7.24 20.25 17.16
CA ALA A 207 -7.22 21.66 17.55
C ALA A 207 -6.54 22.56 16.49
N ASN A 208 -5.49 22.06 15.83
CA ASN A 208 -4.81 22.76 14.74
C ASN A 208 -5.59 22.73 13.41
N VAL A 209 -6.38 21.67 13.18
CA VAL A 209 -7.21 21.51 11.96
C VAL A 209 -8.43 22.44 12.00
N PHE A 210 -9.04 22.66 13.15
CA PHE A 210 -10.16 23.62 13.27
C PHE A 210 -9.73 25.09 13.22
N SER A 211 -8.43 25.39 13.42
CA SER A 211 -7.89 26.76 13.42
C SER A 211 -7.23 27.17 12.11
N ARG A 212 -6.96 26.24 11.18
CA ARG A 212 -6.45 26.50 9.84
C ARG A 212 -7.26 25.70 8.84
N ALA A 213 -7.89 26.35 7.86
CA ALA A 213 -8.52 25.65 6.73
C ALA A 213 -7.47 24.74 6.08
N PRO A 214 -7.57 23.40 6.21
CA PRO A 214 -6.47 22.54 5.86
C PRO A 214 -6.49 22.29 4.36
N SER A 215 -5.38 22.54 3.68
CA SER A 215 -5.04 21.83 2.45
C SER A 215 -4.74 20.37 2.84
N VAL A 216 -5.78 19.57 3.03
CA VAL A 216 -5.62 18.11 3.18
C VAL A 216 -5.38 17.56 1.78
N GLU A 217 -4.25 16.89 1.63
CA GLU A 217 -3.89 16.24 0.37
C GLU A 217 -4.90 15.12 0.06
N PRO A 218 -5.33 14.97 -1.20
CA PRO A 218 -6.31 13.95 -1.60
C PRO A 218 -5.76 12.52 -1.48
N ASP A 219 -4.44 12.38 -1.40
CA ASP A 219 -3.73 11.11 -1.33
C ASP A 219 -3.35 10.73 0.11
N VAL A 220 -3.00 9.46 0.31
CA VAL A 220 -2.41 8.99 1.57
C VAL A 220 -1.11 9.73 1.85
N THR A 221 -1.00 10.36 3.02
CA THR A 221 0.18 11.14 3.42
C THR A 221 0.79 10.66 4.72
N GLY A 222 2.12 10.59 4.78
CA GLY A 222 2.89 10.34 6.00
C GLY A 222 3.56 11.62 6.49
N ARG A 223 3.26 12.06 7.71
CA ARG A 223 3.92 13.23 8.34
C ARG A 223 4.63 12.81 9.62
N SER A 224 5.81 13.38 9.86
CA SER A 224 6.51 13.18 11.14
C SER A 224 5.68 13.74 12.29
N ALA A 225 5.42 12.93 13.31
CA ALA A 225 4.75 13.31 14.54
C ALA A 225 5.63 12.92 15.74
N ARG A 226 5.34 13.53 16.90
CA ARG A 226 6.03 13.21 18.14
C ARG A 226 5.00 12.83 19.20
N VAL A 227 5.09 11.58 19.64
CA VAL A 227 4.20 11.02 20.67
C VAL A 227 5.07 10.76 21.89
N GLY A 228 4.87 11.57 22.93
CA GLY A 228 5.79 11.65 24.07
C GLY A 228 7.22 12.03 23.64
N ASN A 229 8.17 11.12 23.85
CA ASN A 229 9.58 11.31 23.46
C ASN A 229 9.97 10.61 22.16
N THR A 230 9.05 9.91 21.50
CA THR A 230 9.34 9.12 20.31
C THR A 230 8.92 9.87 19.05
N LYS A 231 9.82 9.96 18.07
CA LYS A 231 9.50 10.45 16.72
C LYS A 231 8.93 9.30 15.91
N ILE A 232 7.74 9.49 15.36
CA ILE A 232 7.04 8.47 14.58
C ILE A 232 6.47 9.08 13.29
N ILE A 233 6.00 8.24 12.39
CA ILE A 233 5.26 8.68 11.20
C ILE A 233 3.77 8.52 11.49
N ARG A 234 3.00 9.59 11.30
CA ARG A 234 1.54 9.54 11.31
C ARG A 234 1.04 9.56 9.88
N TYR A 235 0.34 8.51 9.49
CA TYR A 235 -0.32 8.43 8.19
C TYR A 235 -1.75 8.98 8.28
N SER A 236 -2.16 9.70 7.24
CA SER A 236 -3.53 10.19 7.05
C SER A 236 -4.07 9.56 5.77
N ILE A 237 -5.15 8.80 5.88
CA ILE A 237 -5.86 8.19 4.76
C ILE A 237 -7.23 8.86 4.68
N PRO A 238 -7.46 9.75 3.70
CA PRO A 238 -8.71 10.47 3.60
C PRO A 238 -9.85 9.54 3.17
N ILE A 239 -11.04 9.75 3.73
CA ILE A 239 -12.25 8.99 3.43
C ILE A 239 -13.05 9.79 2.41
N TYR A 240 -13.05 9.34 1.15
CA TYR A 240 -13.74 9.99 0.03
C TYR A 240 -14.89 9.14 -0.53
N TYR A 241 -15.97 9.81 -0.91
CA TYR A 241 -17.01 9.29 -1.78
C TYR A 241 -17.55 10.42 -2.66
N ASP A 242 -17.74 10.16 -3.96
CA ASP A 242 -18.18 11.15 -4.96
C ASP A 242 -17.44 12.51 -4.87
N ASN A 243 -16.12 12.45 -4.70
CA ASN A 243 -15.22 13.62 -4.55
C ASN A 243 -15.47 14.48 -3.29
N MET A 244 -16.34 14.04 -2.38
CA MET A 244 -16.55 14.64 -1.06
C MET A 244 -15.79 13.87 0.01
N ARG A 245 -15.15 14.61 0.93
CA ARG A 245 -14.46 14.04 2.08
C ARG A 245 -15.44 13.90 3.24
N TYR A 246 -15.55 12.68 3.78
CA TYR A 246 -16.42 12.36 4.92
C TYR A 246 -15.64 12.21 6.23
N GLY A 247 -14.32 12.06 6.14
CA GLY A 247 -13.48 11.82 7.29
C GLY A 247 -12.03 11.54 6.94
N VAL A 248 -11.26 11.14 7.96
CA VAL A 248 -9.85 10.76 7.81
C VAL A 248 -9.55 9.61 8.76
N ILE A 249 -8.83 8.59 8.28
CA ILE A 249 -8.22 7.56 9.12
C ILE A 249 -6.79 8.01 9.44
N TYR A 250 -6.46 8.09 10.72
CA TYR A 250 -5.12 8.34 11.20
C TYR A 250 -4.49 7.07 11.74
N LEU A 251 -3.24 6.81 11.35
CA LEU A 251 -2.42 5.70 11.83
C LEU A 251 -1.13 6.24 12.41
N TRP A 252 -0.76 5.81 13.61
CA TRP A 252 0.52 6.19 14.22
C TRP A 252 1.48 5.01 14.15
N ASP A 253 2.49 5.08 13.28
CA ASP A 253 3.47 4.02 13.07
C ASP A 253 4.46 3.92 14.23
N THR A 254 3.96 3.42 15.37
CA THR A 254 4.71 3.33 16.62
C THR A 254 5.84 2.30 16.57
N ASN A 255 5.76 1.34 15.65
CA ASN A 255 6.69 0.23 15.55
C ASN A 255 7.56 0.29 14.28
N HIS A 256 7.39 1.31 13.43
CA HIS A 256 8.07 1.43 12.13
C HIS A 256 7.87 0.20 11.22
N MET A 257 6.65 -0.34 11.24
CA MET A 257 6.31 -1.59 10.54
C MET A 257 5.32 -1.40 9.39
N ILE A 258 4.68 -0.22 9.27
CA ILE A 258 3.69 0.02 8.23
C ILE A 258 4.40 0.07 6.87
N ARG A 259 4.01 -0.83 5.97
CA ARG A 259 4.50 -0.86 4.59
C ARG A 259 3.52 -0.13 3.67
N GLN A 260 4.01 0.33 2.52
CA GLN A 260 3.20 0.94 1.46
C GLN A 260 1.98 0.09 1.08
N ARG A 261 2.19 -1.23 0.95
CA ARG A 261 1.10 -2.18 0.64
C ARG A 261 0.00 -2.21 1.70
N ASP A 262 0.37 -2.02 2.98
CA ASP A 262 -0.60 -2.06 4.07
C ASP A 262 -1.49 -0.81 3.97
N LEU A 263 -0.91 0.35 3.71
CA LEU A 263 -1.65 1.59 3.43
C LEU A 263 -2.59 1.44 2.24
N PHE A 264 -2.17 0.76 1.18
CA PHE A 264 -3.02 0.52 0.01
C PHE A 264 -4.22 -0.39 0.32
N VAL A 265 -4.01 -1.46 1.09
CA VAL A 265 -5.12 -2.31 1.58
C VAL A 265 -6.09 -1.49 2.42
N LEU A 266 -5.61 -0.57 3.24
CA LEU A 266 -6.47 0.28 4.06
C LEU A 266 -7.24 1.32 3.24
N GLU A 267 -6.56 1.94 2.27
CA GLU A 267 -7.14 2.90 1.32
C GLU A 267 -8.29 2.27 0.52
N SER A 268 -8.20 0.99 0.17
CA SER A 268 -9.23 0.31 -0.64
C SER A 268 -10.61 0.22 0.01
N ALA A 269 -10.71 0.37 1.34
CA ALA A 269 -11.99 0.32 2.05
C ALA A 269 -12.55 1.72 2.37
N THR A 270 -11.85 2.81 2.02
CA THR A 270 -12.30 4.17 2.33
C THR A 270 -13.69 4.47 1.77
N SER A 271 -13.99 4.04 0.55
CA SER A 271 -15.33 4.21 -0.04
C SER A 271 -16.42 3.39 0.67
N LEU A 272 -16.10 2.23 1.23
CA LEU A 272 -17.04 1.45 2.05
C LEU A 272 -17.32 2.17 3.39
N ILE A 273 -16.28 2.72 4.01
CA ILE A 273 -16.40 3.49 5.24
C ILE A 273 -17.23 4.76 5.00
N ALA A 274 -16.99 5.46 3.89
CA ALA A 274 -17.79 6.61 3.48
C ALA A 274 -19.27 6.24 3.26
N LEU A 275 -19.53 5.09 2.64
CA LEU A 275 -20.90 4.58 2.46
C LEU A 275 -21.58 4.26 3.79
N ASP A 276 -20.85 3.76 4.78
CA ASP A 276 -21.40 3.55 6.14
C ASP A 276 -21.81 4.88 6.79
N ILE A 277 -20.97 5.91 6.67
CA ILE A 277 -21.28 7.27 7.14
C ILE A 277 -22.53 7.80 6.45
N LEU A 278 -22.64 7.66 5.12
CA LEU A 278 -23.81 8.07 4.34
C LEU A 278 -25.10 7.34 4.74
N ASN A 279 -25.00 6.03 4.98
CA ASN A 279 -26.14 5.25 5.47
C ASN A 279 -26.59 5.74 6.85
N ARG A 280 -25.64 6.09 7.73
CA ARG A 280 -25.94 6.68 9.04
C ARG A 280 -26.65 8.03 8.91
N ILE A 281 -26.25 8.90 7.97
CA ILE A 281 -26.97 10.15 7.68
C ILE A 281 -28.43 9.85 7.32
N THR A 282 -28.64 8.91 6.40
CA THR A 282 -29.99 8.54 5.94
C THR A 282 -30.84 7.98 7.08
N LEU A 283 -30.25 7.21 8.00
CA LEU A 283 -30.93 6.69 9.19
C LEU A 283 -31.31 7.82 10.15
N VAL A 284 -30.40 8.73 10.45
CA VAL A 284 -30.63 9.88 11.34
C VAL A 284 -31.68 10.82 10.74
N ASP A 285 -31.66 11.08 9.44
CA ASP A 285 -32.66 11.92 8.77
C ASP A 285 -34.05 11.28 8.85
N ARG A 286 -34.16 9.96 8.67
CA ARG A 286 -35.43 9.23 8.85
C ARG A 286 -35.94 9.33 10.28
N GLU A 287 -35.06 9.18 11.27
CA GLU A 287 -35.41 9.32 12.69
C GLU A 287 -35.86 10.75 13.02
N ASN A 288 -35.18 11.76 12.49
CA ASN A 288 -35.55 13.16 12.66
C ASN A 288 -36.89 13.51 12.01
N VAL A 289 -37.15 13.03 10.80
CA VAL A 289 -38.47 13.18 10.15
C VAL A 289 -39.55 12.52 10.99
N HIS A 290 -39.29 11.29 11.48
CA HIS A 290 -40.24 10.56 12.32
C HIS A 290 -40.55 11.32 13.62
N ARG A 291 -39.54 11.86 14.30
CA ARG A 291 -39.68 12.70 15.50
C ARG A 291 -40.42 14.00 15.23
N SER A 292 -40.09 14.70 14.15
CA SER A 292 -40.75 15.96 13.79
C SER A 292 -42.24 15.73 13.48
N THR A 293 -42.58 14.69 12.70
CA THR A 293 -43.98 14.34 12.43
C THR A 293 -44.74 13.94 13.69
N PHE A 294 -44.10 13.25 14.64
CA PHE A 294 -44.70 12.97 15.93
C PHE A 294 -45.01 14.25 16.71
N LEU A 295 -44.05 15.16 16.80
CA LEU A 295 -44.24 16.45 17.48
C LEU A 295 -45.32 17.30 16.81
N GLU A 296 -45.37 17.32 15.47
CA GLU A 296 -46.43 18.01 14.72
C GLU A 296 -47.82 17.45 15.05
N LYS A 297 -47.98 16.12 15.07
CA LYS A 297 -49.25 15.48 15.45
C LYS A 297 -49.62 15.74 16.91
N LEU A 298 -48.64 15.70 17.81
CA LEU A 298 -48.85 15.97 19.25
C LEU A 298 -49.23 17.44 19.51
N LEU A 299 -48.76 18.37 18.69
CA LEU A 299 -49.07 19.79 18.75
C LEU A 299 -50.23 20.20 17.82
N SER A 300 -50.82 19.24 17.11
CA SER A 300 -51.93 19.49 16.18
C SER A 300 -53.16 19.99 16.94
N SER A 301 -53.94 20.85 16.30
CA SER A 301 -55.23 21.33 16.82
C SER A 301 -56.36 20.30 16.63
N ASP A 302 -56.09 19.22 15.90
CA ASP A 302 -57.01 18.09 15.70
C ASP A 302 -56.85 17.08 16.85
N GLU A 303 -57.84 17.01 17.75
CA GLU A 303 -57.86 16.09 18.90
C GLU A 303 -57.62 14.62 18.47
N LYS A 304 -58.04 14.23 17.27
CA LYS A 304 -57.93 12.86 16.78
C LYS A 304 -56.50 12.53 16.33
N GLU A 305 -55.77 13.49 15.80
CA GLU A 305 -54.33 13.33 15.50
C GLU A 305 -53.49 13.31 16.77
N GLN A 306 -53.88 14.12 17.75
CA GLN A 306 -53.24 14.19 19.06
C GLN A 306 -53.40 12.88 19.84
N GLU A 307 -54.61 12.33 19.87
CA GLU A 307 -54.93 11.06 20.53
C GLU A 307 -54.19 9.89 19.85
N ASN A 308 -54.15 9.87 18.50
CA ASN A 308 -53.35 8.88 17.75
C ASN A 308 -51.84 8.98 18.01
N ALA A 309 -51.29 10.17 18.19
CA ALA A 309 -49.88 10.34 18.54
C ALA A 309 -49.59 9.80 19.94
N ILE A 310 -50.46 10.08 20.92
CA ILE A 310 -50.33 9.59 22.30
C ILE A 310 -50.42 8.06 22.36
N GLU A 311 -51.38 7.45 21.65
CA GLU A 311 -51.54 5.99 21.60
C GLU A 311 -50.34 5.28 20.97
N ASN A 312 -49.67 5.92 20.00
CA ASN A 312 -48.52 5.35 19.31
C ASN A 312 -47.18 5.82 19.90
N ALA A 313 -47.16 6.50 21.05
CA ALA A 313 -45.95 7.07 21.63
C ALA A 313 -44.81 6.04 21.79
N ASP A 314 -45.15 4.78 22.09
CA ASP A 314 -44.19 3.67 22.21
C ASP A 314 -43.52 3.26 20.87
N TYR A 315 -44.11 3.62 19.73
CA TYR A 315 -43.51 3.41 18.40
C TYR A 315 -42.64 4.58 17.94
N TYR A 316 -42.80 5.75 18.55
CA TYR A 316 -42.10 7.00 18.21
C TYR A 316 -40.89 7.30 19.13
N LEU A 317 -40.78 6.64 20.30
CA LEU A 317 -39.72 6.77 21.31
C LEU A 317 -38.69 5.64 21.24
#